data_AF-A0A0R3QFG7-F1
#
_entry.id   AF-A0A0R3QFG7-F1
#
_cell.length_a   1.000
_cell.length_b   1.000
_cell.length_c   1.000
_cell.angle_alpha   90.00
_cell.angle_beta   90.00
_cell.angle_gamma   90.00
#
_symmetry.space_group_name_H-M   'P 1'
#
loop_
_entity.id
_entity.type
_entity.pdbx_description
1 polymer ?
#
loop_
_entity_poly.entity_id
_entity_poly.type
_entity_poly.pdbx_seq_one_letter_code
_entity_poly.pdbx_strand_id
1 'polypeptide(L)' 'MQFKSKLEYVIEVNNQLGIGKSWRIQRRYAQFRKLNSHIKKIGADLGFPPKKFIGNAKETFIKQRMLALQV' A
#
# COMPACT_ATOMS: atom_id res chain seq x y z
N MET A 1 5.94 -27.80 -3.80
CA MET A 1 5.46 -26.54 -4.39
C MET A 1 5.53 -25.46 -3.31
N GLN A 2 6.52 -24.55 -3.34
CA GLN A 2 6.66 -23.50 -2.33
C GLN A 2 5.74 -22.33 -2.67
N PHE A 3 4.75 -22.03 -1.82
CA PHE A 3 3.99 -20.78 -1.94
C PHE A 3 4.94 -19.62 -1.59
N LYS A 4 5.41 -18.90 -2.61
CA LYS A 4 6.19 -17.69 -2.44
C LYS A 4 5.33 -16.67 -1.67
N SER A 5 5.67 -16.40 -0.41
CA SER A 5 4.98 -15.37 0.38
C SER A 5 5.03 -14.05 -0.39
N LYS A 6 3.86 -13.49 -0.69
CA LYS A 6 3.77 -12.21 -1.40
C LYS A 6 3.97 -11.11 -0.38
N LEU A 7 4.87 -10.18 -0.66
CA LEU A 7 5.13 -9.02 0.19
C LEU A 7 3.84 -8.24 0.52
N GLU A 8 3.62 -7.99 1.80
CA GLU A 8 2.53 -7.17 2.33
C GLU A 8 3.07 -5.97 3.09
N TYR A 9 2.30 -4.88 3.10
CA TYR A 9 2.54 -3.70 3.92
C TYR A 9 1.63 -3.74 5.13
N VAL A 10 2.17 -3.39 6.30
CA VAL A 10 1.37 -3.11 7.50
C VAL A 10 0.98 -1.64 7.45
N ILE A 11 -0.32 -1.37 7.47
CA ILE A 11 -0.88 -0.02 7.60
C ILE A 11 -1.28 0.13 9.06
N GLU A 12 -0.76 1.17 9.70
CA GLU A 12 -1.13 1.54 11.06
C GLU A 12 -2.03 2.77 11.01
N VAL A 13 -3.22 2.67 11.60
CA VAL A 13 -4.17 3.77 11.67
C VAL A 13 -4.29 4.19 13.13
N ASN A 14 -3.84 5.41 13.41
CA ASN A 14 -3.87 6.01 14.73
C ASN A 14 -4.89 7.14 14.76
N ASN A 15 -5.73 7.18 15.80
CA ASN A 15 -6.61 8.31 16.03
C ASN A 15 -5.86 9.38 16.84
N GLN A 16 -5.51 10.48 16.18
CA GLN A 16 -4.78 11.59 16.79
C GLN A 16 -5.57 12.32 17.89
N LEU A 17 -6.90 12.22 17.89
CA LEU A 17 -7.77 12.85 18.87
C LEU A 17 -7.98 11.98 20.12
N GLY A 18 -7.51 10.73 20.12
CA GLY A 18 -7.65 9.81 21.25
C GLY A 18 -9.07 9.24 21.48
N ILE A 19 -10.04 9.60 20.63
CA ILE A 19 -11.46 9.21 20.78
C ILE A 19 -11.75 7.85 20.12
N GLY A 20 -10.74 7.15 19.59
CA GLY A 20 -10.94 5.85 18.92
C GLY A 20 -9.73 4.94 19.04
N LYS A 21 -9.97 3.63 18.89
CA LYS A 21 -8.91 2.61 18.95
C LYS A 21 -7.99 2.72 17.74
N SER A 22 -6.68 2.70 17.98
CA SER A 22 -5.71 2.41 16.93
C SER A 22 -5.86 0.99 16.44
N TRP A 23 -5.61 0.76 15.16
CA TRP A 23 -5.65 -0.56 14.57
C TRP A 23 -4.63 -0.72 13.45
N ARG A 24 -4.35 -1.99 13.12
CA ARG A 24 -3.38 -2.37 12.10
C ARG A 24 -4.05 -3.27 11.08
N ILE A 25 -3.62 -3.15 9.82
CA ILE A 25 -4.09 -4.03 8.76
C ILE A 25 -2.99 -4.34 7.76
N GLN A 26 -2.97 -5.57 7.24
CA GLN A 26 -2.02 -5.98 6.21
C GLN A 26 -2.66 -5.89 4.83
N ARG A 27 -1.93 -5.28 3.88
CA ARG A 27 -2.39 -5.14 2.49
C ARG A 27 -1.25 -5.30 1.50
N ARG A 28 -1.54 -5.95 0.38
CA ARG A 28 -0.64 -6.05 -0.77
C ARG A 28 -0.78 -4.81 -1.66
N TYR A 29 0.30 -4.45 -2.35
CA TYR A 29 0.31 -3.40 -3.38
C TYR A 29 -0.86 -3.51 -4.39
N ALA A 30 -1.25 -4.74 -4.76
CA ALA A 30 -2.38 -4.97 -5.67
C ALA A 30 -3.72 -4.46 -5.13
N GLN A 31 -3.94 -4.51 -3.81
CA GLN A 31 -5.16 -3.99 -3.18
C GLN A 31 -5.18 -2.46 -3.20
N PHE A 32 -4.05 -1.80 -2.90
CA PHE A 32 -3.91 -0.35 -3.05
C PHE A 32 -4.19 0.09 -4.50
N ARG A 33 -3.67 -0.65 -5.50
CA ARG A 33 -3.90 -0.35 -6.91
C ARG A 33 -5.37 -0.46 -7.31
N LYS A 34 -6.07 -1.49 -6.80
CA LYS A 34 -7.51 -1.67 -7.02
C LYS A 34 -8.30 -0.51 -6.41
N LEU A 35 -7.98 -0.13 -5.17
CA LEU A 35 -8.59 1.02 -4.50
C LEU A 35 -8.38 2.31 -5.30
N ASN A 36 -7.14 2.61 -5.69
CA ASN A 36 -6.83 3.80 -6.48
C ASN A 36 -7.60 3.83 -7.82
N SER A 37 -7.78 2.68 -8.48
CA SER A 37 -8.60 2.61 -9.69
C SER A 37 -10.06 2.96 -9.44
N HIS A 38 -10.62 2.67 -8.27
CA HIS A 38 -11.98 3.09 -7.91
C HIS A 38 -12.04 4.58 -7.58
N ILE A 39 -11.04 5.11 -6.85
CA ILE A 39 -10.94 6.54 -6.53
C ILE A 39 -10.84 7.39 -7.81
N LYS A 40 -10.05 6.95 -8.81
CA LYS A 40 -9.98 7.63 -10.11
C LYS A 40 -11.31 7.66 -10.86
N LYS A 41 -12.11 6.58 -10.76
CA LYS A 41 -13.43 6.52 -11.41
C LYS A 41 -14.45 7.49 -10.82
N ILE A 42 -14.28 7.88 -9.56
CA ILE A 42 -15.14 8.89 -8.90
C ILE A 42 -14.59 10.32 -9.04
N GLY A 43 -13.55 10.53 -9.86
CA GLY A 43 -13.05 11.85 -10.24
C GLY A 43 -11.84 12.37 -9.44
N ALA A 44 -11.29 11.59 -8.52
CA ALA A 44 -10.09 11.99 -7.76
C ALA A 44 -8.82 11.30 -8.28
N ASP A 45 -7.79 12.07 -8.64
CA ASP A 45 -6.47 11.54 -8.99
C ASP A 45 -5.44 11.85 -7.89
N LEU A 46 -5.16 10.85 -7.06
CA LEU A 46 -4.21 10.95 -5.95
C LEU A 46 -2.76 10.63 -6.37
N GLY A 47 -2.52 10.32 -7.65
CA GLY A 47 -1.27 9.68 -8.07
C GLY A 47 -1.14 8.26 -7.52
N PHE A 48 -0.25 7.44 -8.10
CA PHE A 48 -0.02 6.09 -7.60
C PHE A 48 1.35 5.53 -7.98
N PRO A 49 2.11 4.91 -7.05
CA PRO A 49 3.44 4.41 -7.36
C PRO A 49 3.41 3.33 -8.46
N PRO A 50 4.34 3.37 -9.42
CA PRO A 50 4.32 2.48 -10.57
C PRO A 50 4.54 1.01 -10.20
N LYS A 51 4.06 0.12 -11.07
CA LYS A 51 4.43 -1.29 -11.03
C LYS A 51 5.90 -1.42 -11.41
N LYS A 52 6.59 -2.34 -10.76
CA LYS A 52 7.94 -2.77 -11.15
C LYS A 52 7.88 -4.27 -11.32
N PHE A 53 8.26 -4.75 -12.51
CA PHE A 53 8.19 -6.17 -12.85
C PHE A 53 9.50 -6.90 -12.54
N ILE A 54 10.64 -6.20 -12.56
CA ILE A 54 11.97 -6.73 -12.23
C ILE A 54 12.51 -6.07 -10.95
N GLY A 55 12.98 -6.87 -9.98
CA GLY A 55 13.54 -6.34 -8.74
C GLY A 55 12.51 -5.69 -7.80
N ASN A 56 11.25 -6.09 -7.91
CA ASN A 56 10.16 -5.61 -7.03
C ASN A 56 10.27 -6.07 -5.58
N ALA A 57 11.09 -7.10 -5.32
CA ALA A 57 11.42 -7.60 -4.01
C ALA A 57 12.70 -6.97 -3.43
N LYS A 58 13.40 -6.09 -4.17
CA LYS A 58 14.57 -5.38 -3.63
C LYS A 58 14.12 -4.45 -2.51
N GLU A 59 14.78 -4.53 -1.35
CA GLU A 59 14.42 -3.77 -0.15
C GLU A 59 14.33 -2.26 -0.41
N THR A 60 15.29 -1.70 -1.14
CA THR A 60 15.30 -0.28 -1.52
C THR A 60 14.03 0.13 -2.26
N PHE A 61 13.57 -0.71 -3.18
CA PHE A 61 12.35 -0.46 -3.92
C PHE A 61 11.10 -0.68 -3.08
N ILE A 62 11.11 -1.65 -2.17
CA ILE A 62 10.02 -1.88 -1.21
C ILE A 62 9.82 -0.64 -0.33
N LYS A 63 10.90 -0.09 0.22
CA LYS A 63 10.88 1.13 1.04
C LYS A 63 10.41 2.36 0.25
N GLN A 64 10.95 2.58 -0.95
CA GLN A 64 10.50 3.66 -1.83
C GLN A 64 9.00 3.59 -2.12
N ARG A 65 8.50 2.39 -2.43
CA ARG A 65 7.07 2.18 -2.66
C ARG A 65 6.24 2.37 -1.39
N MET A 66 6.73 1.92 -0.23
CA MET A 66 6.05 2.12 1.05
C MET A 66 5.84 3.61 1.34
N LEU A 67 6.89 4.42 1.18
CA LEU A 67 6.81 5.87 1.33
C LEU A 67 5.82 6.49 0.34
N ALA A 68 5.84 6.08 -0.93
CA ALA A 68 4.91 6.58 -1.93
C ALA A 68 3.45 6.11 -1.75
N LEU A 69 3.20 5.08 -0.93
CA LEU A 69 1.85 4.66 -0.54
C LEU A 69 1.35 5.43 0.69
N GLN A 70 2.25 6.04 1.45
CA GLN A 70 1.98 6.92 2.58
C GLN A 70 1.90 8.36 2.05
N VAL A 71 0.82 8.68 1.35
CA VAL A 71 0.48 10.05 0.94
C VAL A 71 -0.12 10.80 2.14
#